data_AF-A0A368FGF4-F1
#
_entry.id   AF-A0A368FGF4-F1
#
_cell.length_a   1.000
_cell.length_b   1.000
_cell.length_c   1.000
_cell.angle_alpha   90.00
_cell.angle_beta   90.00
_cell.angle_gamma   90.00
#
_symmetry.space_group_name_H-M   'P 1'
#
loop_
_entity.id
_entity.type
_entity.pdbx_description
1 polymer ?
#
loop_
_entity_poly.entity_id
_entity_poly.type
_entity_poly.pdbx_seq_one_letter_code
_entity_poly.pdbx_strand_id
1 'polypeptide(L)'
;MERLLLFGGFPSAIDWVEWEQAIGVAKDLNKPIFFLIHKTWCGACKGLKREFGSSPKTKELIELSKNFVMVNVEDDDEPEDEKYAPDGGYIPRIIFLGEHKYIFLLYSSLNKSKLLPIDIA
;
A
#
# COMPACT_ATOMS: atom_id res chain seq x y z
N MET A 1 -11.65 -17.40 -17.28
CA MET A 1 -11.09 -16.81 -16.05
C MET A 1 -9.85 -16.05 -16.48
N GLU A 2 -9.97 -14.74 -16.67
CA GLU A 2 -8.85 -13.91 -17.11
C GLU A 2 -7.79 -13.92 -16.01
N ARG A 3 -6.62 -14.49 -16.32
CA ARG A 3 -5.49 -14.51 -15.40
C ARG A 3 -4.89 -13.10 -15.44
N LEU A 4 -5.28 -12.25 -14.49
CA LEU A 4 -4.68 -10.94 -14.32
C LEU A 4 -3.15 -11.12 -14.15
N LEU A 5 -2.37 -10.38 -14.94
CA LEU A 5 -0.92 -10.33 -14.74
C LEU A 5 -0.65 -9.70 -13.36
N LEU A 6 0.39 -10.16 -12.65
CA LEU A 6 0.71 -9.70 -11.30
C LEU A 6 2.07 -9.01 -11.25
N PHE A 7 2.17 -7.87 -10.58
CA PHE A 7 3.40 -7.18 -10.21
C PHE A 7 3.57 -7.30 -8.68
N GLY A 8 4.68 -7.86 -8.20
CA GLY A 8 4.85 -8.19 -6.77
C GLY A 8 3.79 -9.15 -6.18
N GLY A 9 2.98 -9.80 -7.02
CA GLY A 9 1.82 -10.61 -6.61
C GLY A 9 0.50 -9.84 -6.48
N PHE A 10 0.43 -8.59 -6.93
CA PHE A 10 -0.76 -7.74 -6.96
C PHE A 10 -1.20 -7.43 -8.40
N PRO A 11 -2.49 -7.04 -8.64
CA PRO A 11 -3.00 -6.77 -9.98
C PRO A 11 -2.13 -5.76 -10.74
N SER A 12 -1.59 -6.17 -11.90
CA SER A 12 -0.82 -5.29 -12.81
C SER A 12 -1.66 -4.21 -13.50
N ALA A 13 -2.99 -4.30 -13.41
CA ALA A 13 -3.90 -3.26 -13.88
C ALA A 13 -3.86 -2.01 -12.98
N ILE A 14 -3.22 -2.10 -11.81
CA ILE A 14 -2.89 -0.96 -10.95
C ILE A 14 -1.55 -0.39 -11.42
N ASP A 15 -1.46 0.93 -11.52
CA ASP A 15 -0.24 1.65 -11.89
C ASP A 15 0.68 1.77 -10.67
N TRP A 16 1.55 0.77 -10.50
CA TRP A 16 2.49 0.69 -9.39
C TRP A 16 3.70 1.59 -9.63
N VAL A 17 4.05 2.38 -8.62
CA VAL A 17 5.18 3.31 -8.62
C VAL A 17 6.22 2.82 -7.61
N GLU A 18 7.49 2.87 -8.00
CA GLU A 18 8.62 2.58 -7.12
C GLU A 18 8.68 3.60 -5.96
N TRP A 19 9.03 3.13 -4.77
CA TRP A 19 8.97 3.95 -3.55
C TRP A 19 9.80 5.24 -3.65
N GLU A 20 10.99 5.17 -4.24
CA GLU A 20 11.91 6.29 -4.41
C GLU A 20 11.31 7.44 -5.25
N GLN A 21 10.37 7.12 -6.14
CA GLN A 21 9.72 8.08 -7.02
C GLN A 21 8.37 8.54 -6.49
N ALA A 22 7.77 7.76 -5.59
CA ALA A 22 6.38 7.92 -5.17
C ALA A 22 6.08 9.32 -4.60
N ILE A 23 7.00 9.89 -3.81
CA ILE A 23 6.82 11.23 -3.22
C ILE A 23 6.81 12.32 -4.31
N GLY A 24 7.70 12.22 -5.31
CA GLY A 24 7.73 13.17 -6.43
C GLY A 24 6.47 13.08 -7.26
N VAL A 25 6.09 11.85 -7.66
CA VAL A 25 4.88 11.58 -8.44
C VAL A 25 3.62 12.03 -7.70
N ALA A 26 3.54 11.82 -6.38
CA ALA A 26 2.41 12.24 -5.56
C ALA A 26 2.22 13.75 -5.55
N LYS A 27 3.33 14.52 -5.46
CA LYS A 27 3.31 15.98 -5.53
C LYS A 27 2.91 16.47 -6.92
N ASP A 28 3.47 15.89 -7.98
CA ASP A 28 3.18 16.28 -9.35
C ASP A 28 1.73 16.01 -9.74
N LEU A 29 1.17 14.89 -9.28
CA LEU A 29 -0.21 14.49 -9.55
C LEU A 29 -1.22 15.05 -8.55
N ASN A 30 -0.77 15.66 -7.45
CA ASN A 30 -1.58 16.06 -6.30
C ASN A 30 -2.48 14.89 -5.82
N LYS A 31 -1.86 13.73 -5.58
CA LYS A 31 -2.54 12.51 -5.12
C LYS A 31 -1.90 11.98 -3.84
N PRO A 32 -2.70 11.45 -2.89
CA PRO A 32 -2.16 10.70 -1.77
C PRO A 32 -1.49 9.40 -2.23
N ILE A 33 -0.50 8.93 -1.47
CA ILE A 33 0.16 7.64 -1.68
C ILE A 33 -0.60 6.56 -0.91
N PHE A 34 -0.91 5.46 -1.58
CA PHE A 34 -1.25 4.18 -0.95
C PHE A 34 0.04 3.37 -0.85
N PHE A 35 0.55 3.16 0.36
CA PHE A 35 1.81 2.49 0.59
C PHE A 35 1.60 1.14 1.29
N LEU A 36 1.87 0.06 0.58
CA LEU A 36 1.74 -1.30 1.05
C LEU A 36 3.11 -1.91 1.34
N ILE A 37 3.31 -2.34 2.60
CA ILE A 37 4.51 -3.06 3.00
C ILE A 37 4.13 -4.52 3.26
N HIS A 38 4.82 -5.46 2.61
CA HIS A 38 4.61 -6.90 2.79
C HIS A 38 5.92 -7.69 2.74
N LYS A 39 5.87 -8.94 3.22
CA LYS A 39 7.00 -9.87 3.11
C LYS A 39 6.54 -11.21 2.52
N THR A 40 7.42 -11.90 1.80
CA THR A 40 7.12 -13.17 1.12
C THR A 40 6.82 -14.32 2.08
N TRP A 41 7.47 -14.32 3.25
CA TRP A 41 7.32 -15.34 4.29
C TRP A 41 6.06 -15.17 5.15
N CYS A 42 5.34 -14.05 5.00
CA CYS A 42 4.18 -13.71 5.82
C CYS A 42 2.87 -14.35 5.30
N GLY A 43 2.22 -15.15 6.14
CA GLY A 43 0.95 -15.83 5.80
C GLY A 43 -0.21 -14.87 5.53
N ALA A 44 -0.37 -13.83 6.35
CA ALA A 44 -1.41 -12.81 6.16
C ALA A 44 -1.22 -12.04 4.84
N CYS A 45 0.03 -11.80 4.45
CA CYS A 45 0.41 -11.12 3.21
C CYS A 45 -0.01 -11.94 1.98
N LYS A 46 0.16 -13.26 2.02
CA LYS A 46 -0.36 -14.18 0.98
C LYS A 46 -1.88 -14.12 0.87
N GLY A 47 -2.58 -14.03 2.01
CA GLY A 47 -4.02 -13.82 2.05
C GLY A 47 -4.44 -12.52 1.37
N LEU A 48 -3.76 -11.41 1.69
CA LEU A 48 -4.02 -10.10 1.08
C LEU A 48 -3.80 -10.10 -0.43
N LYS A 49 -2.71 -10.69 -0.92
CA LYS A 49 -2.43 -10.86 -2.36
C LYS A 49 -3.59 -11.58 -3.08
N ARG A 50 -4.12 -12.65 -2.46
CA ARG A 50 -5.27 -13.39 -3.00
C ARG A 50 -6.54 -12.53 -3.06
N GLU A 51 -6.83 -11.75 -2.02
CA GLU A 51 -7.98 -10.83 -2.02
C GLU A 51 -7.86 -9.78 -3.13
N PHE A 52 -6.67 -9.20 -3.33
CA PHE A 52 -6.44 -8.24 -4.40
C PHE A 52 -6.60 -8.88 -5.80
N GLY A 53 -6.14 -10.13 -5.98
CA GLY A 53 -6.15 -10.78 -7.29
C GLY A 53 -7.44 -11.51 -7.68
N SER A 54 -8.26 -11.93 -6.71
CA SER A 54 -9.38 -12.85 -6.97
C SER A 54 -10.71 -12.47 -6.33
N SER A 55 -10.77 -11.39 -5.56
CA SER A 55 -12.03 -10.93 -4.99
C SER A 55 -12.98 -10.39 -6.07
N PRO A 56 -14.30 -10.56 -5.94
CA PRO A 56 -15.27 -9.85 -6.78
C PRO A 56 -15.09 -8.33 -6.77
N LYS A 57 -14.46 -7.78 -5.71
CA LYS A 57 -14.16 -6.36 -5.55
C LYS A 57 -12.86 -5.91 -6.22
N THR A 58 -12.08 -6.81 -6.83
CA THR A 58 -10.82 -6.45 -7.51
C THR A 58 -11.00 -5.36 -8.57
N LYS A 59 -12.10 -5.39 -9.32
CA LYS A 59 -12.40 -4.34 -10.32
C LYS A 59 -12.63 -2.97 -9.67
N GLU A 60 -13.39 -2.94 -8.58
CA GLU A 60 -13.63 -1.70 -7.81
C GLU A 60 -12.33 -1.17 -7.21
N LEU A 61 -11.47 -2.05 -6.69
CA LEU A 61 -10.16 -1.69 -6.19
C LEU A 61 -9.26 -1.08 -7.28
N ILE A 62 -9.24 -1.65 -8.48
CA ILE A 62 -8.48 -1.10 -9.62
C ILE A 62 -9.00 0.29 -9.97
N GLU A 63 -10.31 0.52 -10.00
CA GLU A 63 -10.87 1.85 -10.26
C GLU A 63 -10.51 2.85 -9.14
N LEU A 64 -10.61 2.45 -7.87
CA LEU A 64 -10.22 3.29 -6.74
C LEU A 64 -8.73 3.61 -6.73
N SER A 65 -7.88 2.68 -7.18
CA SER A 65 -6.42 2.85 -7.22
C SER A 65 -5.98 4.07 -8.03
N LYS A 66 -6.78 4.48 -9.03
CA LYS A 66 -6.50 5.67 -9.85
C LYS A 66 -6.49 6.98 -9.07
N ASN A 67 -7.08 7.01 -7.87
CA ASN A 67 -7.08 8.18 -6.99
C ASN A 67 -5.81 8.29 -6.13
N PHE A 68 -4.93 7.30 -6.19
CA PHE A 68 -3.72 7.23 -5.37
C PHE A 68 -2.47 7.06 -6.24
N VAL A 69 -1.32 7.42 -5.68
CA VAL A 69 -0.04 6.86 -6.11
C VAL A 69 0.14 5.53 -5.41
N MET A 70 0.15 4.44 -6.15
CA MET A 70 0.11 3.09 -5.59
C MET A 70 1.53 2.55 -5.46
N VAL A 71 1.94 2.21 -4.24
CA VAL A 71 3.27 1.68 -3.93
C VAL A 71 3.13 0.37 -3.18
N ASN A 72 3.92 -0.62 -3.58
CA ASN A 72 4.13 -1.83 -2.77
C ASN A 72 5.63 -2.08 -2.65
N VAL A 73 6.09 -2.44 -1.45
CA VAL A 73 7.47 -2.86 -1.19
C VAL A 73 7.46 -4.25 -0.56
N GLU A 74 8.41 -5.08 -0.99
CA GLU A 74 8.53 -6.48 -0.60
C GLU A 74 9.85 -6.74 0.10
N ASP A 75 9.83 -7.57 1.15
CA ASP A 75 11.06 -8.05 1.80
C ASP A 75 12.01 -6.90 2.17
N ASP A 76 13.24 -6.86 1.67
CA ASP A 76 14.25 -5.89 2.09
C ASP A 76 14.06 -4.49 1.49
N ASP A 77 13.04 -4.29 0.64
CA ASP A 77 12.71 -2.98 0.04
C ASP A 77 11.91 -2.06 0.99
N GLU A 78 11.63 -2.53 2.23
CA GLU A 78 10.99 -1.71 3.25
C GLU A 78 11.90 -0.56 3.71
N PRO A 79 11.42 0.71 3.70
CA PRO A 79 12.18 1.83 4.24
C PRO A 79 12.40 1.69 5.74
N GLU A 80 13.64 1.90 6.20
CA GLU A 80 14.04 1.72 7.61
C GLU A 80 13.53 2.82 8.57
N ASP A 81 13.03 3.94 8.03
CA ASP A 81 12.60 5.09 8.83
C ASP A 81 11.37 4.74 9.69
N GLU A 82 11.47 4.96 11.01
CA GLU A 82 10.44 4.62 12.00
C GLU A 82 9.08 5.25 11.71
N LYS A 83 9.04 6.35 10.94
CA LYS A 83 7.80 7.00 10.53
C LYS A 83 6.90 6.11 9.67
N TYR A 84 7.45 5.06 9.03
CA TYR A 84 6.69 4.05 8.28
C TYR A 84 6.31 2.82 9.12
N ALA A 85 6.70 2.79 10.40
CA ALA A 85 6.30 1.78 11.38
C ALA A 85 5.81 2.41 12.71
N PRO A 86 4.93 3.42 12.69
CA PRO A 86 4.63 4.25 13.87
C PRO A 86 3.85 3.51 14.98
N ASP A 87 3.31 2.34 14.66
CA ASP A 87 2.60 1.43 15.55
C ASP A 87 3.19 0.00 15.51
N GLY A 88 4.41 -0.13 14.97
CA GLY A 88 5.25 -1.32 15.03
C GLY A 88 5.54 -2.02 13.69
N GLY A 89 6.41 -3.01 13.79
CA GLY A 89 6.96 -3.83 12.69
C GLY A 89 6.01 -4.86 12.05
N TYR A 90 4.69 -4.77 12.25
CA TYR A 90 3.78 -5.84 11.79
C TYR A 90 3.59 -5.81 10.27
N ILE A 91 3.16 -6.92 9.69
CA ILE A 91 2.96 -7.06 8.24
C ILE A 91 1.73 -7.94 7.92
N PRO A 92 0.98 -7.68 6.84
CA PRO A 92 1.14 -6.55 5.92
C PRO A 92 0.67 -5.23 6.57
N ARG A 93 1.26 -4.10 6.13
CA ARG A 93 0.85 -2.74 6.53
C ARG A 93 0.38 -1.96 5.33
N ILE A 94 -0.75 -1.27 5.48
CA ILE A 94 -1.27 -0.32 4.50
C ILE A 94 -1.28 1.04 5.17
N ILE A 95 -0.55 1.97 4.55
CA ILE A 95 -0.30 3.32 5.04
C ILE A 95 -0.76 4.28 3.94
N PHE A 96 -1.61 5.25 4.27
CA PHE A 96 -1.91 6.34 3.34
C PHE A 96 -1.09 7.57 3.72
N LEU A 97 -0.31 8.11 2.77
CA LEU A 97 0.47 9.33 2.93
C LEU A 97 -0.21 10.44 2.12
N GLY A 98 -0.46 11.60 2.70
CA GLY A 98 -1.06 12.74 1.98
C GLY A 98 -0.38 14.06 2.30
N GLU A 99 -0.63 15.09 1.49
CA GLU A 99 -0.03 16.44 1.65
C GLU A 99 -0.28 17.06 3.03
N HIS A 100 -1.32 16.60 3.74
CA HIS A 100 -1.65 17.02 5.08
C HIS A 100 -1.20 15.95 6.08
N LYS A 101 0.07 15.97 6.50
CA LYS A 101 0.63 15.55 7.83
C LYS A 101 0.08 14.31 8.54
N TYR A 102 -0.65 13.41 7.87
CA TYR A 102 -1.37 12.31 8.51
C TYR A 102 -1.08 11.02 7.76
N ILE A 103 -0.66 10.03 8.53
CA ILE A 103 -0.64 8.63 8.13
C ILE A 103 -1.96 7.99 8.57
N PHE A 104 -2.66 7.38 7.61
CA PHE A 104 -3.80 6.51 7.92
C PHE A 104 -3.35 5.05 7.88
N LEU A 105 -3.51 4.35 9.01
CA LEU A 105 -3.15 2.94 9.14
C LEU A 105 -4.41 2.08 9.17
N LEU A 106 -4.43 1.07 8.30
CA LEU A 106 -5.42 0.01 8.33
C LEU A 106 -4.84 -1.23 9.01
N TYR A 107 -5.35 -1.56 10.21
CA TYR A 107 -5.05 -2.84 10.86
C TYR A 107 -5.96 -3.94 10.28
N SER A 108 -5.39 -4.79 9.42
CA SER A 108 -6.11 -5.93 8.84
C SER A 108 -6.63 -6.92 9.90
N SER A 109 -5.93 -7.07 11.04
CA SER A 109 -6.31 -8.03 12.08
C SER A 109 -7.41 -7.55 13.03
N LEU A 110 -7.80 -6.27 13.03
CA LEU A 110 -8.66 -5.72 14.10
C LEU A 110 -9.89 -4.95 13.63
N ASN A 111 -10.12 -4.74 12.32
CA ASN A 111 -11.16 -3.82 11.83
C ASN A 111 -11.07 -2.43 12.51
N LYS A 112 -9.84 -1.99 12.82
CA LYS A 112 -9.55 -0.71 13.46
C LYS A 112 -8.72 0.14 12.51
N SER A 113 -9.07 1.41 12.41
CA SER A 113 -8.27 2.43 11.76
C SER A 113 -7.68 3.37 12.82
N LYS A 114 -6.46 3.87 12.57
CA LYS A 114 -5.83 4.90 13.40
C LYS A 114 -5.28 5.99 12.50
N LEU A 115 -5.62 7.24 12.84
CA LEU A 115 -5.01 8.43 12.25
C LEU A 115 -3.83 8.82 13.14
N LEU A 116 -2.63 8.86 12.58
CA LEU A 116 -1.43 9.34 13.26
C LEU A 116 -0.89 10.57 12.53
N PRO A 117 -0.69 11.70 13.22
CA PRO A 117 -0.02 12.85 12.62
C PRO A 117 1.46 12.50 12.39
N ILE A 118 1.89 12.42 11.14
CA ILE A 118 3.28 12.16 10.74
C ILE A 118 3.62 13.12 9.61
N ASP A 119 4.68 13.91 9.81
CA ASP A 119 5.22 14.80 8.80
C ASP A 119 6.06 13.98 7.81
N ILE A 120 5.65 13.99 6.54
CA ILE A 120 6.37 13.34 5.43
C ILE A 120 7.35 14.31 4.75
N ALA A 121 7.67 15.43 5.40
CA ALA A 121 8.71 16.37 5.01
C ALA A 121 10.11 15.72 4.92
#